data_AF-A0AAV8VIZ9-F1
#
_entry.id   AF-A0AAV8VIZ9-F1
#
_cell.length_a   1.000
_cell.length_b   1.000
_cell.length_c   1.000
_cell.angle_alpha   90.00
_cell.angle_beta   90.00
_cell.angle_gamma   90.00
#
_symmetry.space_group_name_H-M   'P 1'
#
loop_
_entity.id
_entity.type
_entity.pdbx_description
1 polymer ?
#
loop_
_entity_poly.entity_id
_entity_poly.type
_entity_poly.pdbx_seq_one_letter_code
_entity_poly.pdbx_strand_id
1 'polypeptide(L)'
;MDFTFGEYADMHLMYGLASCNALEARRLYKERFPDRRLPERKTFERVDQRLRETGTVPKAKRNCGNQINRGEVPEEDILNAIEVDPSISVRKLAAQFNFPKTTVFRIFKEQQLYPYHLQKVHALLPDDFLRRMEFANWVLHRHRNNENFIGSVLFTDEAGFSKMES
;
A
#
# COMPACT_ATOMS: atom_id res chain seq x y z
N MET A 1 18.50 -20.97 0.05
CA MET A 1 17.93 -21.78 -1.03
C MET A 1 16.86 -22.64 -0.43
N ASP A 2 15.62 -22.42 -0.83
CA ASP A 2 14.47 -23.00 -0.15
C ASP A 2 13.96 -24.25 -0.85
N PHE A 3 13.39 -25.15 -0.05
CA PHE A 3 12.58 -26.25 -0.52
C PHE A 3 11.11 -25.83 -0.53
N THR A 4 10.31 -26.50 -1.34
CA THR A 4 8.86 -26.31 -1.36
C THR A 4 8.22 -26.85 -0.06
N PHE A 5 7.00 -26.42 0.24
CA PHE A 5 6.25 -26.97 1.38
C PHE A 5 6.06 -28.49 1.29
N GLY A 6 5.83 -29.02 0.08
CA GLY A 6 5.73 -30.46 -0.13
C GLY A 6 7.04 -31.18 0.19
N GLU A 7 8.17 -30.65 -0.26
CA GLU A 7 9.48 -31.21 0.07
C GLU A 7 9.79 -31.15 1.57
N TYR A 8 9.39 -30.09 2.28
CA TYR A 8 9.55 -30.03 3.74
C TYR A 8 8.67 -31.07 4.46
N ALA A 9 7.44 -31.28 4.01
CA ALA A 9 6.58 -32.33 4.56
C ALA A 9 7.20 -33.72 4.34
N ASP A 10 7.70 -33.99 3.13
CA ASP A 10 8.39 -35.24 2.81
C ASP A 10 9.65 -35.45 3.65
N MET A 11 10.42 -34.39 3.92
CA MET A 11 11.58 -34.45 4.82
C MET A 11 11.17 -34.80 6.24
N HIS A 12 10.12 -34.17 6.78
CA HIS A 12 9.62 -34.46 8.11
C HIS A 12 9.12 -35.90 8.23
N LEU A 13 8.41 -36.41 7.20
CA LEU A 13 7.96 -37.79 7.14
C LEU A 13 9.13 -38.78 7.11
N MET A 14 10.15 -38.55 6.25
CA MET A 14 11.35 -39.40 6.23
C MET A 14 12.12 -39.36 7.54
N TYR A 15 12.15 -38.20 8.21
CA TYR A 15 12.78 -38.05 9.51
C TYR A 15 12.05 -38.82 10.62
N GLY A 16 10.71 -38.79 10.61
CA GLY A 16 9.89 -39.62 11.49
C GLY A 16 10.07 -41.13 11.24
N LEU A 17 10.08 -41.55 9.97
CA LEU A 17 10.31 -42.95 9.58
C LEU A 17 11.69 -43.46 10.01
N ALA A 18 12.70 -42.61 9.97
CA ALA A 18 14.06 -42.91 10.42
C ALA A 18 14.24 -42.84 11.94
N SER A 19 13.16 -42.84 12.73
CA SER A 19 13.20 -42.69 14.20
C SER A 19 14.02 -41.48 14.65
N CYS A 20 13.85 -40.34 13.96
CA CYS A 20 14.59 -39.09 14.20
C CYS A 20 16.10 -39.19 13.94
N ASN A 21 16.57 -40.15 13.13
CA ASN A 21 17.94 -40.21 12.66
C ASN A 21 18.08 -39.46 11.31
N ALA A 22 18.69 -38.29 11.34
CA ALA A 22 18.79 -37.44 10.15
C ALA A 22 19.70 -37.99 9.04
N LEU A 23 20.68 -38.85 9.34
CA LEU A 23 21.49 -39.50 8.30
C LEU A 23 20.68 -40.56 7.56
N GLU A 24 19.92 -41.36 8.31
CA GLU A 24 19.08 -42.39 7.72
C GLU A 24 17.89 -41.77 6.99
N ALA A 25 17.28 -40.71 7.54
CA ALA A 25 16.25 -39.93 6.87
C ALA A 25 16.73 -39.38 5.52
N ARG A 26 17.98 -38.91 5.46
CA ARG A 26 18.60 -38.42 4.22
C ARG A 26 18.80 -39.55 3.21
N ARG A 27 19.19 -40.75 3.66
CA ARG A 27 19.33 -41.94 2.81
C ARG A 27 17.97 -42.33 2.21
N LEU A 28 16.95 -42.45 3.05
CA LEU A 28 15.57 -42.77 2.64
C LEU A 28 15.00 -41.70 1.70
N TYR A 29 15.27 -40.42 1.96
CA TYR A 29 14.83 -39.33 1.09
C TYR A 29 15.45 -39.42 -0.31
N LYS A 30 16.75 -39.76 -0.40
CA LYS A 30 17.43 -39.96 -1.69
C LYS A 30 16.87 -41.15 -2.46
N GLU A 31 16.60 -42.25 -1.76
CA GLU A 31 16.04 -43.47 -2.34
C GLU A 31 14.62 -43.26 -2.86
N ARG A 32 13.78 -42.56 -2.08
CA ARG A 32 12.39 -42.31 -2.41
C ARG A 32 12.20 -41.21 -3.47
N PHE A 33 13.11 -40.24 -3.54
CA PHE A 33 13.02 -39.09 -4.44
C PHE A 33 14.34 -38.86 -5.19
N PRO A 34 14.72 -39.75 -6.13
CA PRO A 34 16.02 -39.70 -6.80
C PRO A 34 16.22 -38.43 -7.65
N ASP A 35 15.14 -37.88 -8.21
CA ASP A 35 15.18 -36.69 -9.08
C ASP A 35 15.16 -35.36 -8.31
N ARG A 36 15.04 -35.39 -6.98
CA ARG A 36 14.98 -34.17 -6.15
C ARG A 36 16.35 -33.80 -5.60
N ARG A 37 16.50 -32.51 -5.27
CA ARG A 37 17.70 -32.02 -4.59
C ARG A 37 17.81 -32.67 -3.21
N LEU A 38 18.94 -33.30 -2.93
CA LEU A 38 19.20 -33.92 -1.63
C LEU A 38 19.42 -32.86 -0.54
N PRO A 39 18.60 -32.81 0.51
CA PRO A 39 18.80 -31.87 1.62
C PRO A 39 20.00 -32.25 2.48
N GLU A 40 20.57 -31.26 3.16
CA GLU A 40 21.59 -31.49 4.19
C GLU A 40 20.96 -32.19 5.41
N ARG A 41 21.73 -33.02 6.12
CA ARG A 41 21.30 -33.70 7.35
C ARG A 41 20.59 -32.73 8.31
N LYS A 42 21.18 -31.56 8.56
CA LYS A 42 20.65 -30.54 9.49
C LYS A 42 19.29 -29.98 9.05
N THR A 43 18.94 -30.06 7.77
CA THR A 43 17.65 -29.58 7.29
C THR A 43 16.50 -30.42 7.84
N PHE A 44 16.66 -31.74 7.92
CA PHE A 44 15.65 -32.65 8.48
C PHE A 44 15.36 -32.32 9.95
N GLU A 45 16.42 -32.15 10.74
CA GLU A 45 16.34 -31.79 12.17
C GLU A 45 15.67 -30.41 12.35
N ARG A 46 16.07 -29.40 11.57
CA ARG A 46 15.49 -28.05 11.65
C ARG A 46 14.02 -28.00 11.27
N VAL A 47 13.57 -28.83 10.33
CA VAL A 47 12.16 -28.89 9.94
C VAL A 47 11.32 -29.41 11.10
N ASP A 48 11.69 -30.55 11.68
CA ASP A 48 10.99 -31.12 12.84
C ASP A 48 11.00 -30.17 14.04
N GLN A 49 12.16 -29.57 14.36
CA GLN A 49 12.29 -28.62 15.45
C GLN A 49 11.33 -27.43 15.27
N ARG A 50 11.33 -26.77 14.11
CA ARG A 50 10.45 -25.62 13.89
C ARG A 50 8.97 -25.97 13.91
N LEU A 51 8.60 -27.15 13.42
CA LEU A 51 7.23 -27.63 13.50
C LEU A 51 6.80 -27.80 14.97
N ARG A 52 7.66 -28.36 15.83
CA ARG A 52 7.37 -28.53 17.26
C ARG A 52 7.34 -27.22 18.04
N GLU A 53 8.29 -26.32 17.78
CA GLU A 53 8.44 -25.10 18.58
C GLU A 53 7.53 -23.96 18.12
N THR A 54 7.31 -23.82 16.80
CA THR A 54 6.65 -22.64 16.21
C THR A 54 5.50 -22.98 15.27
N GLY A 55 5.31 -24.26 14.92
CA GLY A 55 4.32 -24.67 13.92
C GLY A 55 4.63 -24.18 12.50
N THR A 56 5.89 -23.80 12.22
CA THR A 56 6.31 -23.29 10.91
C THR A 56 7.39 -24.16 10.28
N VAL A 57 7.53 -24.12 8.95
CA VAL A 57 8.68 -24.71 8.26
C VAL A 57 9.79 -23.67 8.04
N PRO A 58 11.04 -24.09 7.78
CA PRO A 58 12.10 -23.18 7.38
C PRO A 58 11.71 -22.38 6.12
N LYS A 59 11.42 -21.08 6.28
CA LYS A 59 11.29 -20.14 5.16
C LYS A 59 12.67 -19.59 4.82
N ALA A 60 12.94 -19.23 3.57
CA ALA A 60 14.02 -18.28 3.28
C ALA A 60 13.81 -17.09 4.20
N LYS A 61 14.92 -16.48 4.59
CA LYS A 61 14.90 -15.04 4.77
C LYS A 61 14.37 -14.48 3.45
N ARG A 62 13.07 -14.21 3.38
CA ARG A 62 12.58 -13.16 2.50
C ARG A 62 13.49 -12.00 2.87
N ASN A 63 14.16 -11.42 1.88
CA ASN A 63 14.72 -10.10 2.04
C ASN A 63 13.52 -9.16 2.24
N CYS A 64 12.85 -9.27 3.39
CA CYS A 64 12.03 -8.24 3.95
C CYS A 64 13.08 -7.15 4.17
N GLY A 65 13.18 -6.23 3.21
CA GLY A 65 14.16 -5.15 3.27
C GLY A 65 14.16 -4.59 4.68
N ASN A 66 15.37 -4.34 5.21
CA ASN A 66 15.63 -3.88 6.56
C ASN A 66 14.39 -3.21 7.15
N GLN A 67 13.84 -3.74 8.25
CA GLN A 67 13.02 -2.92 9.12
C GLN A 67 13.89 -1.73 9.47
N ILE A 68 13.72 -0.63 8.73
CA ILE A 68 14.40 0.63 9.01
C ILE A 68 13.82 0.97 10.37
N ASN A 69 14.63 0.75 11.41
CA ASN A 69 14.32 1.09 12.78
C ASN A 69 13.71 2.48 12.73
N ARG A 70 12.46 2.60 13.20
CA ARG A 70 11.84 3.88 13.56
C ARG A 70 12.63 4.42 14.74
N GLY A 71 13.89 4.78 14.55
CA GLY A 71 14.62 5.53 15.57
C GLY A 71 13.84 6.81 15.75
N GLU A 72 13.17 6.95 16.89
CA GLU A 72 12.44 8.14 17.39
C GLU A 72 12.09 9.16 16.30
N VAL A 73 11.38 8.73 15.25
CA VAL A 73 10.93 9.68 14.23
C VAL A 73 9.72 10.36 14.87
N PRO A 74 9.71 11.69 15.01
CA PRO A 74 8.58 12.42 15.55
C PRO A 74 7.48 12.45 14.48
N GLU A 75 6.83 11.30 14.28
CA GLU A 75 5.75 11.12 13.30
C GLU A 75 4.63 12.14 13.57
N GLU A 76 4.30 12.36 14.84
CA GLU A 76 3.30 13.34 15.27
C GLU A 76 3.67 14.77 14.87
N ASP A 77 4.92 15.20 15.04
CA ASP A 77 5.33 16.56 14.66
C ASP A 77 5.27 16.79 13.15
N ILE A 78 5.62 15.76 12.36
CA ILE A 78 5.52 15.80 10.90
C ILE A 78 4.06 15.89 10.46
N LEU A 79 3.15 15.18 11.15
CA LEU A 79 1.72 15.19 10.86
C LEU A 79 1.07 16.51 11.30
N ASN A 80 1.42 17.05 12.46
CA ASN A 80 0.95 18.35 12.92
C ASN A 80 1.38 19.47 11.96
N ALA A 81 2.60 19.41 11.43
CA ALA A 81 3.09 20.41 10.48
C ALA A 81 2.29 20.45 9.17
N ILE A 82 1.87 19.29 8.64
CA ILE A 82 1.05 19.23 7.41
C ILE A 82 -0.41 19.58 7.68
N GLU A 83 -0.91 19.36 8.90
CA GLU A 83 -2.26 19.78 9.30
C GLU A 83 -2.38 21.31 9.38
N VAL A 84 -1.33 21.98 9.89
CA VAL A 84 -1.27 23.45 9.96
C VAL A 84 -1.20 24.09 8.57
N ASP A 85 -0.39 23.53 7.66
CA ASP A 85 -0.29 24.00 6.28
C ASP A 85 -0.23 22.81 5.29
N PRO A 86 -1.39 22.41 4.72
CA PRO A 86 -1.47 21.31 3.76
C PRO A 86 -0.70 21.54 2.45
N SER A 87 -0.24 22.76 2.18
CA SER A 87 0.52 23.09 0.97
C SER A 87 2.01 22.77 1.08
N ILE A 88 2.50 22.42 2.27
CA ILE A 88 3.92 22.13 2.51
C ILE A 88 4.35 20.89 1.71
N SER A 89 5.43 21.04 0.94
CA SER A 89 6.01 19.92 0.22
C SER A 89 6.73 18.93 1.15
N VAL A 90 6.65 17.64 0.81
CA VAL A 90 7.41 16.55 1.48
C VAL A 90 8.91 16.86 1.57
N ARG A 91 9.49 17.54 0.56
CA ARG A 91 10.92 17.92 0.58
C ARG A 91 11.22 18.95 1.66
N LYS A 92 10.33 19.92 1.87
CA LYS A 92 10.49 20.96 2.89
C LYS A 92 10.42 20.36 4.30
N LEU A 93 9.46 19.46 4.54
CA LEU A 93 9.37 18.71 5.80
C LEU A 93 10.60 17.84 6.05
N ALA A 94 11.07 17.13 5.03
CA ALA A 94 12.28 16.32 5.13
C ALA A 94 13.50 17.15 5.56
N ALA A 95 13.66 18.35 4.99
CA ALA A 95 14.74 19.27 5.38
C ALA A 95 14.54 19.83 6.79
N GLN A 96 13.31 20.20 7.17
CA GLN A 96 12.98 20.77 8.47
C GLN A 96 13.25 19.78 9.62
N PHE A 97 12.84 18.53 9.47
CA PHE A 97 13.00 17.49 10.48
C PHE A 97 14.28 16.67 10.32
N ASN A 98 15.15 17.02 9.37
CA ASN A 98 16.39 16.32 9.05
C ASN A 98 16.23 14.80 8.80
N PHE A 99 15.14 14.42 8.11
CA PHE A 99 14.87 13.03 7.72
C PHE A 99 14.93 12.83 6.21
N PRO A 100 15.23 11.61 5.75
CA PRO A 100 15.08 11.27 4.34
C PRO A 100 13.65 11.54 3.85
N LYS A 101 13.52 12.12 2.65
CA LYS A 101 12.22 12.31 1.97
C LYS A 101 11.39 11.02 1.92
N THR A 102 12.05 9.87 1.75
CA THR A 102 11.40 8.55 1.71
C THR A 102 10.70 8.20 3.02
N THR A 103 11.25 8.61 4.17
CA THR A 103 10.64 8.41 5.49
C THR A 103 9.36 9.24 5.62
N VAL A 104 9.44 10.54 5.32
CA VAL A 104 8.28 11.46 5.37
C VAL A 104 7.18 11.01 4.40
N PHE A 105 7.55 10.64 3.17
CA PHE A 105 6.59 10.15 2.17
C PHE A 105 5.91 8.84 2.59
N ARG A 106 6.65 7.94 3.25
CA ARG A 106 6.09 6.70 3.78
C ARG A 106 5.10 6.96 4.92
N ILE A 107 5.42 7.86 5.85
CA ILE A 107 4.50 8.27 6.93
C ILE A 107 3.18 8.78 6.34
N PHE A 108 3.25 9.67 5.34
CA PHE A 108 2.05 10.16 4.66
C PHE A 108 1.24 9.06 3.99
N LYS A 109 1.91 8.10 3.34
CA LYS A 109 1.25 6.95 2.73
C LYS A 109 0.56 6.05 3.76
N GLU A 110 1.19 5.81 4.91
CA GLU A 110 0.62 5.03 6.03
C GLU A 110 -0.61 5.74 6.63
N GLN A 111 -0.57 7.07 6.69
CA GLN A 111 -1.70 7.92 7.15
C GLN A 111 -2.71 8.27 6.05
N GLN A 112 -2.60 7.66 4.86
CA GLN A 112 -3.49 7.89 3.71
C GLN A 112 -3.56 9.37 3.25
N LEU A 113 -2.50 10.14 3.48
CA LEU A 113 -2.37 11.52 3.02
C LEU A 113 -1.78 11.56 1.61
N TYR A 114 -2.54 12.12 0.67
CA TYR A 114 -2.13 12.27 -0.72
C TYR A 114 -2.11 13.74 -1.14
N PRO A 115 -1.18 14.15 -2.02
CA PRO A 115 -1.18 15.50 -2.57
C PRO A 115 -2.51 15.80 -3.26
N TYR A 116 -3.19 16.85 -2.80
CA TYR A 116 -4.40 17.35 -3.46
C TYR A 116 -4.00 18.13 -4.71
N HIS A 117 -4.68 17.86 -5.84
CA HIS A 117 -4.49 18.63 -7.05
C HIS A 117 -5.37 19.88 -7.00
N LEU A 118 -4.75 21.04 -6.77
CA LEU A 118 -5.44 22.34 -6.84
C LEU A 118 -5.97 22.58 -8.25
N GLN A 119 -7.29 22.47 -8.42
CA GLN A 119 -7.96 22.86 -9.65
C GLN A 119 -8.11 24.38 -9.66
N LYS A 120 -7.52 25.03 -10.67
CA LYS A 120 -7.75 26.46 -10.91
C LYS A 120 -9.20 26.65 -11.36
N VAL A 121 -10.01 27.24 -10.49
CA VAL A 121 -11.36 27.69 -10.81
C VAL A 121 -11.38 29.21 -10.95
N HIS A 122 -12.37 29.77 -11.63
CA HIS A 122 -12.56 31.22 -11.66
C HIS A 122 -12.67 31.75 -10.22
N ALA A 123 -12.01 32.88 -9.97
CA ALA A 123 -12.09 33.55 -8.68
C ALA A 123 -13.54 33.94 -8.40
N LEU A 124 -14.10 33.39 -7.33
CA LEU A 124 -15.43 33.75 -6.84
C LEU A 124 -15.32 35.03 -6.04
N LEU A 125 -16.12 36.04 -6.39
CA LEU A 125 -16.29 37.22 -5.56
C LEU A 125 -17.25 36.88 -4.39
N PRO A 126 -17.14 37.54 -3.24
CA PRO A 126 -18.03 37.30 -2.10
C PRO A 126 -19.53 37.35 -2.45
N ASP A 127 -19.92 38.27 -3.35
CA ASP A 127 -21.30 38.42 -3.79
C ASP A 127 -21.80 37.27 -4.68
N ASP A 128 -20.90 36.55 -5.34
CA ASP A 128 -21.26 35.43 -6.22
C ASP A 128 -21.82 34.25 -5.42
N PHE A 129 -21.40 34.07 -4.17
CA PHE A 129 -21.88 32.98 -3.32
C PHE A 129 -23.38 33.09 -3.06
N LEU A 130 -23.86 34.29 -2.72
CA LEU A 130 -25.28 34.53 -2.47
C LEU A 130 -26.09 34.28 -3.74
N ARG A 131 -25.67 34.86 -4.87
CA ARG A 131 -26.35 34.72 -6.17
C ARG A 131 -26.43 33.26 -6.63
N ARG A 132 -25.33 32.50 -6.46
CA ARG A 132 -25.29 31.06 -6.79
C ARG A 132 -26.20 30.24 -5.89
N MET A 133 -26.23 30.54 -4.59
CA MET A 133 -27.10 29.86 -3.64
C MET A 133 -28.58 30.14 -3.92
N GLU A 134 -28.93 31.40 -4.18
CA GLU A 134 -30.28 31.80 -4.58
C GLU A 134 -30.72 31.10 -5.86
N PHE A 135 -29.86 31.08 -6.89
CA PHE A 135 -30.13 30.37 -8.13
C PHE A 135 -30.33 28.87 -7.91
N ALA A 136 -29.44 28.22 -7.14
CA ALA A 136 -29.54 26.79 -6.85
C ALA A 136 -30.85 26.47 -6.11
N ASN A 137 -31.21 27.27 -5.09
CA ASN A 137 -32.46 27.12 -4.35
C ASN A 137 -33.69 27.34 -5.25
N TRP A 138 -33.63 28.33 -6.14
CA TRP A 138 -34.68 28.60 -7.11
C TRP A 138 -34.89 27.42 -8.07
N VAL A 139 -33.81 26.87 -8.65
CA VAL A 139 -33.89 25.69 -9.54
C VAL A 139 -34.48 24.50 -8.79
N LEU A 140 -34.02 24.23 -7.56
CA LEU A 140 -34.54 23.14 -6.74
C LEU A 140 -36.04 23.30 -6.44
N HIS A 141 -36.49 24.50 -6.11
CA HIS A 141 -37.90 24.78 -5.86
C HIS A 141 -38.75 24.59 -7.13
N ARG A 142 -38.26 25.06 -8.28
CA ARG A 142 -38.95 24.91 -9.57
C ARG A 142 -39.09 23.44 -9.96
N HIS A 143 -38.05 22.64 -9.75
CA HIS A 143 -38.06 21.20 -10.03
C HIS A 143 -39.00 20.42 -9.11
N ARG A 144 -39.10 20.79 -7.82
CA ARG A 144 -40.08 20.18 -6.90
C ARG A 144 -41.54 20.44 -7.30
N ASN A 145 -41.83 21.62 -7.85
CA ASN A 145 -43.19 21.96 -8.30
C ASN A 145 -43.52 21.37 -9.68
N ASN A 146 -42.50 21.08 -10.50
CA ASN A 146 -42.66 20.46 -11.81
C ASN A 146 -41.42 19.61 -12.11
N GLU A 147 -41.58 18.29 -12.00
CA GLU A 147 -40.48 17.33 -12.23
C GLU A 147 -39.87 17.45 -13.63
N ASN A 148 -40.66 17.83 -14.64
CA ASN A 148 -40.21 17.99 -16.03
C ASN A 148 -39.51 19.33 -16.32
N PHE A 149 -39.39 20.22 -15.33
CA PHE A 149 -38.80 21.55 -15.54
C PHE A 149 -37.40 21.49 -16.16
N ILE A 150 -36.49 20.68 -15.63
CA ILE A 150 -35.10 20.58 -16.12
C ILE A 150 -35.06 20.10 -17.57
N GLY A 151 -35.95 19.18 -17.96
CA GLY A 151 -36.05 18.69 -19.33
C GLY A 151 -36.54 19.73 -20.34
N SER A 152 -37.14 20.83 -19.87
CA SER A 152 -37.59 21.94 -20.71
C SER A 152 -36.57 23.09 -20.82
N VAL A 153 -35.45 23.01 -20.09
CA VAL A 153 -34.41 24.06 -20.12
C VAL A 153 -33.40 23.76 -21.22
N LEU A 154 -33.23 24.70 -22.14
CA LEU A 154 -32.17 24.68 -23.15
C LEU A 154 -31.03 25.59 -22.71
N PHE A 155 -29.85 25.02 -22.51
CA PHE A 155 -28.63 25.79 -22.21
C PHE A 155 -27.84 26.05 -23.49
N THR A 156 -27.32 27.26 -23.64
CA THR A 156 -26.46 27.69 -24.75
C THR A 156 -25.22 28.36 -24.18
N ASP A 157 -24.06 28.12 -24.80
CA ASP A 157 -22.80 28.78 -24.46
C ASP A 157 -22.03 29.13 -25.75
N GLU A 158 -21.19 30.16 -25.69
CA GLU A 158 -20.34 30.59 -26.80
C GLU A 158 -18.90 30.12 -26.58
N ALA A 159 -18.37 29.32 -27.50
CA ALA A 159 -16.99 28.86 -27.47
C ALA A 159 -16.12 29.64 -28.47
N GLY A 160 -15.03 30.23 -27.98
CA GLY A 160 -14.01 30.87 -28.82
C GLY A 160 -13.03 29.85 -29.38
N PHE A 161 -13.01 29.68 -30.71
CA PHE A 161 -12.01 28.84 -31.40
C PHE A 161 -10.93 29.73 -32.03
N SER A 162 -9.69 29.60 -31.58
CA SER A 162 -8.53 30.23 -32.23
C SER A 162 -7.88 29.28 -33.23
N LYS A 163 -7.55 29.77 -34.44
CA LYS A 163 -6.72 29.02 -35.40
C LYS A 163 -5.29 28.96 -34.88
N MET A 164 -4.74 27.76 -34.69
CA MET A 164 -3.29 27.59 -34.56
C MET A 164 -2.67 27.70 -35.95
N GLU A 165 -1.85 28.73 -36.19
CA GLU A 165 -1.01 28.81 -37.38
C GLU A 165 0.06 27.71 -37.32
N SER A 166 0.26 27.06 -38.47
CA SER A 166 1.13 25.89 -38.67
C SER A 166 2.57 26.29 -38.98
#